data_AF-A0A1L3NGT9-F1
#
_entry.id   AF-A0A1L3NGT9-F1
#
_cell.length_a   1.000
_cell.length_b   1.000
_cell.length_c   1.000
_cell.angle_alpha   90.00
_cell.angle_beta   90.00
_cell.angle_gamma   90.00
#
_symmetry.space_group_name_H-M   'P 1'
#
loop_
_entity.id
_entity.type
_entity.pdbx_description
1 polymer ?
#
loop_
_entity_poly.entity_id
_entity_poly.type
_entity_poly.pdbx_seq_one_letter_code
_entity_poly.pdbx_strand_id
1 'polypeptide(L)'
;MKDEISLPNIEDDFCEKVNEIRIYNGDKYINVDKAEAGQIFAITGLNSANVGDGIGTLKDKATYNMVPTLKSKVIFDESLNVKDVLRYFKILEAEDTSLNIIWNEKFQEIQVYIMGIIQLEVLKNLMEERFHILRGV
;
A
#
# COMPACT_ATOMS: atom_id res chain seq x y z
N MET A 1 -2.72 8.17 27.89
CA MET A 1 -1.35 7.64 27.64
C MET A 1 -1.36 7.21 26.19
N LYS A 2 -0.39 7.61 25.36
CA LYS A 2 -0.39 7.29 23.93
C LYS A 2 0.47 6.04 23.76
N ASP A 3 -0.13 4.96 23.26
CA ASP A 3 0.55 3.68 23.19
C ASP A 3 1.50 3.62 21.98
N GLU A 4 2.57 2.86 22.15
CA GLU A 4 3.66 2.71 21.19
C GLU A 4 3.71 1.24 20.74
N ILE A 5 3.92 1.00 19.44
CA ILE A 5 3.99 -0.33 18.87
C ILE A 5 5.26 -0.51 18.04
N SER A 6 5.95 -1.63 18.24
CA SER A 6 7.12 -2.01 17.45
C SER A 6 6.74 -2.74 16.16
N LEU A 7 7.48 -2.45 15.10
CA LEU A 7 7.35 -3.06 13.77
C LEU A 7 8.56 -3.97 13.47
N PRO A 8 8.42 -4.97 12.58
CA PRO A 8 9.44 -6.00 12.36
C PRO A 8 10.65 -5.54 11.54
N ASN A 9 10.56 -4.40 10.83
CA ASN A 9 11.58 -3.92 9.90
C ASN A 9 12.30 -2.65 10.36
N ILE A 10 12.24 -2.34 11.65
CA ILE A 10 12.89 -1.15 12.21
C ILE A 10 13.75 -1.62 13.38
N GLU A 11 14.98 -1.09 13.50
CA GLU A 11 15.94 -1.42 14.57
C GLU A 11 15.24 -1.51 15.93
N ASP A 12 15.71 -2.41 16.80
CA ASP A 12 15.08 -2.89 18.05
C ASP A 12 14.49 -1.83 19.02
N ASP A 13 14.67 -0.53 18.77
CA ASP A 13 14.17 0.60 19.56
C ASP A 13 13.13 1.50 18.85
N PHE A 14 12.75 1.25 17.59
CA PHE A 14 11.77 2.11 16.93
C PHE A 14 10.34 1.62 17.12
N CYS A 15 9.63 2.30 18.01
CA CYS A 15 8.19 2.16 18.17
C CYS A 15 7.45 3.31 17.50
N GLU A 16 6.39 2.95 16.77
CA GLU A 16 5.46 3.91 16.20
C GLU A 16 4.29 4.17 17.13
N LYS A 17 3.78 5.40 17.05
CA LYS A 17 2.77 5.87 17.96
C LYS A 17 1.37 5.59 17.44
N VAL A 18 0.57 4.93 18.27
CA VAL A 18 -0.87 4.78 18.04
C VAL A 18 -1.56 6.10 18.39
N ASN A 19 -2.25 6.67 17.40
CA ASN A 19 -3.11 7.83 17.64
C ASN A 19 -4.51 7.39 18.05
N GLU A 20 -5.11 6.47 17.29
CA GLU A 20 -6.47 5.97 17.54
C GLU A 20 -6.59 4.50 17.14
N ILE A 21 -7.40 3.76 17.90
CA ILE A 21 -7.89 2.42 17.53
C ILE A 21 -9.38 2.58 17.17
N ARG A 22 -9.74 2.13 15.96
CA ARG A 22 -11.08 2.33 15.38
C ARG A 22 -11.75 1.01 15.05
N ILE A 23 -13.01 0.87 15.44
CA ILE A 23 -13.88 -0.22 14.97
C ILE A 23 -14.89 0.37 13.99
N TYR A 24 -14.90 -0.13 12.75
CA TYR A 24 -15.77 0.36 11.67
C TYR A 24 -17.06 -0.45 11.56
N ASN A 25 -18.16 0.24 11.25
CA ASN A 25 -19.44 -0.31 10.85
C ASN A 25 -19.99 0.50 9.67
N GLY A 26 -19.72 0.02 8.46
CA GLY A 26 -19.90 0.81 7.23
C GLY A 26 -19.05 2.08 7.28
N ASP A 27 -19.68 3.23 6.98
CA ASP A 27 -19.00 4.52 6.94
C ASP A 27 -18.76 5.14 8.32
N LYS A 28 -19.29 4.53 9.39
CA LYS A 28 -19.15 5.03 10.76
C LYS A 28 -18.07 4.24 11.49
N TYR A 29 -17.40 4.89 12.44
CA TYR A 29 -16.49 4.23 13.36
C TYR A 29 -16.67 4.73 14.78
N ILE A 30 -16.23 3.91 15.73
CA ILE A 30 -16.06 4.30 17.13
C ILE A 30 -14.57 4.21 17.48
N ASN A 31 -14.10 5.19 18.25
CA ASN A 31 -12.78 5.13 18.88
C ASN A 31 -12.85 4.29 20.14
N VAL A 32 -11.91 3.39 20.30
CA VAL A 32 -11.78 2.52 21.47
C VAL A 32 -10.36 2.60 22.02
N ASP A 33 -10.21 2.28 23.30
CA ASP A 33 -8.89 2.26 23.94
C ASP A 33 -8.18 0.91 23.77
N LYS A 34 -8.92 -0.16 23.43
CA LYS A 34 -8.37 -1.50 23.23
C LYS A 34 -9.14 -2.30 22.20
N ALA A 35 -8.46 -3.23 21.55
CA ALA A 35 -9.03 -4.29 20.72
C ALA A 35 -8.58 -5.66 21.24
N GLU A 36 -9.43 -6.66 21.11
CA GLU A 36 -9.22 -8.01 21.63
C GLU A 36 -9.02 -9.03 20.50
N ALA A 37 -8.47 -10.20 20.84
CA ALA A 37 -8.23 -11.25 19.88
C ALA A 37 -9.52 -11.64 19.13
N GLY A 38 -9.42 -11.79 17.81
CA GLY A 38 -10.56 -12.11 16.93
C GLY A 38 -11.34 -10.90 16.42
N GLN A 39 -10.98 -9.67 16.83
CA GLN A 39 -11.59 -8.45 16.29
C GLN A 39 -10.84 -7.93 15.06
N ILE A 40 -11.60 -7.35 14.11
CA ILE A 40 -11.06 -6.58 12.99
C ILE A 40 -11.20 -5.09 13.35
N PHE A 41 -10.10 -4.37 13.29
CA PHE A 41 -10.02 -2.96 13.67
C PHE A 41 -8.96 -2.24 12.82
N ALA A 42 -8.93 -0.91 12.88
CA ALA A 42 -7.87 -0.12 12.27
C ALA A 42 -7.09 0.65 13.34
N ILE A 43 -5.80 0.83 13.08
CA ILE A 43 -4.93 1.74 13.83
C ILE A 43 -4.61 2.93 12.94
N THR A 44 -4.57 4.12 13.52
CA THR A 44 -4.07 5.32 12.84
C THR A 44 -2.79 5.83 13.50
N GLY A 45 -1.95 6.53 12.73
CA GLY A 45 -0.69 7.11 13.20
C GLY A 45 0.56 6.30 12.87
N LEU A 46 0.40 5.12 12.28
CA LEU A 46 1.51 4.31 11.78
C LEU A 46 1.95 4.82 10.40
N ASN A 47 3.26 4.96 10.20
CA ASN A 47 3.87 5.45 8.96
C ASN A 47 4.64 4.37 8.20
N SER A 48 5.17 3.37 8.90
CA SER A 48 6.04 2.34 8.29
C SER A 48 5.38 0.97 8.22
N ALA A 49 4.13 0.83 8.65
CA ALA A 49 3.40 -0.42 8.57
C ALA A 49 3.05 -0.77 7.12
N ASN A 50 3.37 -2.01 6.70
CA ASN A 50 3.04 -2.52 5.37
C ASN A 50 2.09 -3.72 5.47
N VAL A 51 1.42 -4.02 4.37
CA VAL A 51 0.58 -5.22 4.26
C VAL A 51 1.41 -6.47 4.57
N GLY A 52 0.86 -7.30 5.47
CA GLY A 52 1.48 -8.54 5.92
C GLY A 52 2.46 -8.40 7.09
N ASP A 53 2.78 -7.19 7.55
CA ASP A 53 3.63 -7.02 8.72
C ASP A 53 2.92 -7.52 9.99
N GLY A 54 3.63 -8.32 10.80
CA GLY A 54 3.27 -8.54 12.20
C GLY A 54 3.51 -7.27 13.01
N ILE A 55 2.70 -7.04 14.05
CA ILE A 55 2.73 -5.81 14.84
C ILE A 55 2.89 -6.17 16.33
N GLY A 56 3.77 -5.46 17.03
CA GLY A 56 4.02 -5.67 18.46
C GLY A 56 4.88 -6.91 18.74
N THR A 57 4.30 -7.90 19.44
CA THR A 57 5.01 -9.14 19.82
C THR A 57 5.20 -10.10 18.65
N LEU A 58 4.35 -10.02 17.62
CA LEU A 58 4.52 -10.77 16.39
C LEU A 58 5.54 -10.05 15.50
N LYS A 59 6.72 -10.65 15.35
CA LYS A 59 7.81 -10.12 14.51
C LYS A 59 7.85 -10.71 13.11
N ASP A 60 7.04 -11.74 12.86
CA ASP A 60 6.99 -12.38 11.55
C ASP A 60 6.24 -11.49 10.55
N LYS A 61 6.66 -11.58 9.29
CA LYS A 61 5.97 -10.98 8.16
C LYS A 61 5.35 -12.08 7.32
N ALA A 62 4.09 -11.90 6.93
CA ALA A 62 3.46 -12.78 5.95
C ALA A 62 4.21 -12.69 4.62
N THR A 63 4.75 -13.82 4.16
CA THR A 63 5.44 -13.90 2.88
C THR A 63 4.47 -14.40 1.81
N TYR A 64 4.31 -13.60 0.77
CA TYR A 64 3.52 -13.96 -0.40
C TYR A 64 4.47 -14.24 -1.57
N ASN A 65 4.67 -15.52 -1.87
CA ASN A 65 5.48 -15.93 -3.03
C ASN A 65 4.61 -15.92 -4.28
N MET A 66 4.56 -14.78 -4.97
CA MET A 66 3.87 -14.62 -6.26
C MET A 66 4.88 -14.26 -7.36
N VAL A 67 4.75 -14.89 -8.52
CA VAL A 67 5.55 -14.57 -9.71
C VAL A 67 4.64 -13.86 -10.73
N PRO A 68 4.95 -12.61 -11.12
CA PRO A 68 4.16 -11.89 -12.12
C PRO A 68 4.05 -12.63 -13.44
N THR A 69 2.86 -12.64 -14.01
CA THR A 69 2.59 -13.26 -15.31
C THR A 69 2.70 -12.26 -16.46
N LEU A 70 2.54 -10.97 -16.14
CA LEU A 70 2.52 -9.88 -17.11
C LEU A 70 3.47 -8.76 -16.69
N LYS A 71 4.10 -8.17 -17.70
CA LYS A 71 4.89 -6.94 -17.59
C LYS A 71 4.34 -5.94 -18.58
N SER A 72 4.03 -4.74 -18.11
CA SER A 72 3.50 -3.65 -18.93
C SER A 72 4.29 -2.36 -18.74
N LYS A 73 4.35 -1.55 -19.80
CA LYS A 73 4.89 -0.18 -19.76
C LYS A 73 3.74 0.79 -19.49
N VAL A 74 3.95 1.74 -18.59
CA VAL A 74 3.01 2.85 -18.39
C VAL A 74 3.23 3.92 -19.46
N ILE A 75 2.15 4.33 -20.10
CA ILE A 75 2.10 5.46 -21.03
C ILE A 75 1.17 6.50 -20.41
N PHE A 76 1.64 7.73 -20.23
CA PHE A 76 0.89 8.83 -19.64
C PHE A 76 1.17 10.13 -20.41
N ASP A 77 0.36 11.15 -20.17
CA ASP A 77 0.47 12.45 -20.83
C ASP A 77 1.81 13.13 -20.50
N GLU A 78 2.50 13.65 -21.53
CA GLU A 78 3.82 14.28 -21.40
C GLU A 78 3.81 15.54 -20.51
N SER A 79 2.64 16.15 -20.30
CA SER A 79 2.48 17.28 -19.37
C SER A 79 2.63 16.89 -17.90
N LEU A 80 2.56 15.59 -17.56
CA LEU A 80 2.67 15.10 -16.21
C LEU A 80 4.13 14.87 -15.80
N ASN A 81 4.45 15.19 -14.54
CA ASN A 81 5.75 14.89 -13.97
C ASN A 81 5.88 13.39 -13.66
N VAL A 82 6.87 12.74 -14.26
CA VAL A 82 7.11 11.29 -14.08
C VAL A 82 7.31 10.87 -12.62
N LYS A 83 7.88 11.72 -11.77
CA LYS A 83 8.06 11.42 -10.34
C LYS A 83 6.73 11.39 -9.59
N ASP A 84 5.78 12.24 -9.97
CA ASP A 84 4.44 12.24 -9.41
C ASP A 84 3.67 10.99 -9.85
N VAL A 85 3.74 10.65 -11.13
CA VAL A 85 3.12 9.42 -11.67
C VAL A 85 3.68 8.18 -10.98
N LEU A 86 5.01 8.08 -10.85
CA LEU A 86 5.67 6.98 -10.14
C LEU A 86 5.23 6.91 -8.68
N ARG A 87 5.11 8.06 -7.99
CA ARG A 87 4.63 8.12 -6.60
C ARG A 87 3.21 7.56 -6.48
N TYR A 88 2.31 7.88 -7.42
CA TYR A 88 0.94 7.35 -7.40
C TYR A 88 0.91 5.83 -7.56
N PHE A 89 1.69 5.27 -8.48
CA PHE A 89 1.83 3.81 -8.58
C PHE A 89 2.40 3.18 -7.31
N LYS A 90 3.36 3.84 -6.65
CA LYS A 90 3.92 3.35 -5.38
C LYS A 90 2.93 3.37 -4.22
N ILE A 91 1.98 4.30 -4.21
CA ILE A 91 0.87 4.28 -3.25
C ILE A 91 0.01 3.02 -3.47
N LEU A 92 -0.35 2.72 -4.72
CA LEU A 92 -1.15 1.53 -5.04
C LEU A 92 -0.38 0.21 -4.77
N GLU A 93 0.93 0.17 -5.02
CA GLU A 93 1.79 -0.97 -4.68
C GLU A 93 1.83 -1.24 -3.17
N ALA A 94 1.83 -0.18 -2.35
CA ALA A 94 1.81 -0.33 -0.89
C ALA A 94 0.48 -0.89 -0.37
N GLU A 95 -0.62 -0.64 -1.09
CA GLU A 95 -1.97 -1.14 -0.77
C GLU A 95 -2.22 -2.57 -1.29
N ASP A 96 -1.62 -2.94 -2.44
CA ASP A 96 -1.74 -4.26 -3.07
C ASP A 96 -0.35 -4.85 -3.37
N THR A 97 0.10 -5.78 -2.52
CA THR A 97 1.40 -6.44 -2.63
C THR A 97 1.56 -7.34 -3.85
N SER A 98 0.49 -7.60 -4.60
CA SER A 98 0.57 -8.36 -5.86
C SER A 98 0.97 -7.49 -7.06
N LEU A 99 0.96 -6.16 -6.91
CA LEU A 99 1.57 -5.22 -7.84
C LEU A 99 3.07 -5.10 -7.57
N ASN A 100 3.87 -4.95 -8.62
CA ASN A 100 5.27 -4.56 -8.50
C ASN A 100 5.61 -3.49 -9.54
N ILE A 101 6.05 -2.34 -9.04
CA ILE A 101 6.31 -1.12 -9.81
C ILE A 101 7.80 -0.87 -9.85
N ILE A 102 8.38 -0.90 -11.05
CA ILE A 102 9.80 -0.68 -11.27
C ILE A 102 9.99 0.58 -12.09
N TRP A 103 10.84 1.48 -11.60
CA TRP A 103 11.41 2.53 -12.43
C TRP A 103 12.59 1.96 -13.22
N ASN A 104 12.49 1.94 -14.53
CA ASN A 104 13.54 1.46 -15.40
C ASN A 104 14.47 2.62 -15.79
N GLU A 105 15.62 2.71 -15.11
CA GLU A 105 16.58 3.80 -15.35
C GLU A 105 17.12 3.85 -16.79
N LYS A 106 17.29 2.69 -17.44
CA LYS A 106 17.84 2.64 -18.81
C LYS A 106 16.90 3.28 -19.83
N PHE A 107 15.60 3.04 -19.69
CA PHE A 107 14.58 3.51 -20.63
C PHE A 107 13.79 4.71 -20.11
N GLN A 108 14.07 5.15 -18.87
CA GLN A 108 13.36 6.23 -18.17
C GLN A 108 11.84 6.02 -18.21
N GLU A 109 11.39 4.81 -17.88
CA GLU A 109 9.97 4.42 -17.93
C GLU A 109 9.51 3.67 -16.69
N ILE A 110 8.21 3.74 -16.41
CA ILE A 110 7.58 2.97 -15.34
C ILE A 110 7.13 1.62 -15.92
N GLN A 111 7.54 0.53 -15.27
CA GLN A 111 7.17 -0.84 -15.60
C GLN A 111 6.32 -1.42 -14.47
N VAL A 112 5.18 -1.98 -14.84
CA VAL A 112 4.23 -2.61 -13.91
C VAL A 112 4.24 -4.11 -14.15
N TYR A 113 4.47 -4.86 -13.08
CA TYR A 113 4.44 -6.31 -13.04
C TYR A 113 3.17 -6.73 -12.31
N ILE A 114 2.36 -7.57 -12.95
CA ILE A 114 0.96 -7.82 -12.58
C ILE A 114 0.63 -9.31 -12.74
N MET A 115 -0.32 -9.82 -11.96
CA MET A 115 -0.76 -11.22 -12.04
C MET A 115 -1.70 -11.53 -13.22
N GLY A 116 -2.40 -10.54 -13.76
CA GLY A 116 -3.36 -10.77 -14.84
C GLY A 116 -3.97 -9.48 -15.40
N ILE A 117 -4.69 -9.63 -16.52
CA ILE A 117 -5.25 -8.49 -17.27
C ILE A 117 -6.32 -7.73 -16.48
N ILE A 118 -7.12 -8.41 -15.65
CA ILE A 118 -8.18 -7.77 -14.86
C ILE A 118 -7.57 -6.78 -13.85
N GLN A 119 -6.43 -7.13 -13.25
CA GLN A 119 -5.74 -6.24 -12.33
C GLN A 119 -5.21 -4.99 -13.05
N LEU A 120 -4.82 -5.10 -14.33
CA LEU A 120 -4.44 -3.93 -15.13
C LEU A 120 -5.64 -2.98 -15.36
N GLU A 121 -6.83 -3.52 -15.61
CA GLU A 121 -8.06 -2.72 -15.76
C GLU A 121 -8.41 -1.99 -14.46
N VAL A 122 -8.37 -2.71 -13.33
CA VAL A 122 -8.58 -2.11 -12.00
C VAL A 122 -7.55 -1.02 -11.72
N LEU A 123 -6.27 -1.28 -12.04
CA LEU A 123 -5.20 -0.30 -11.85
C LEU A 123 -5.44 0.97 -12.66
N LYS A 124 -5.84 0.86 -13.94
CA LYS A 124 -6.20 2.02 -14.76
C LYS A 124 -7.35 2.82 -14.13
N ASN A 125 -8.40 2.15 -13.68
CA ASN A 125 -9.55 2.80 -13.05
C ASN A 125 -9.15 3.54 -11.76
N LEU A 126 -8.34 2.92 -10.90
CA LEU A 126 -7.85 3.57 -9.67
C LEU A 126 -7.00 4.81 -9.97
N MET A 127 -6.19 4.75 -11.03
CA MET A 127 -5.37 5.89 -11.45
C MET A 127 -6.24 7.06 -11.93
N GLU A 128 -7.34 6.78 -12.63
CA GLU A 128 -8.31 7.80 -13.04
C GLU A 128 -9.10 8.34 -11.84
N GLU A 129 -9.70 7.45 -11.02
CA GLU A 129 -10.60 7.85 -9.93
C GLU A 129 -9.89 8.62 -8.81
N ARG A 130 -8.67 8.22 -8.44
CA ARG A 130 -7.97 8.79 -7.28
C ARG A 130 -6.99 9.90 -7.65
N PHE A 131 -6.37 9.78 -8.82
CA PHE A 131 -5.28 10.67 -9.22
C PHE A 131 -5.59 11.46 -10.49
N HIS A 132 -6.75 11.23 -11.12
CA HIS A 132 -7.22 11.95 -12.31
C HIS A 132 -6.26 11.85 -13.51
N ILE A 133 -5.56 10.72 -13.62
CA ILE A 133 -4.62 10.44 -14.73
C ILE A 133 -4.91 9.09 -15.36
N LEU A 134 -4.38 8.85 -16.57
CA LEU A 134 -4.54 7.59 -17.32
C LEU A 134 -6.00 7.26 -17.68
N ARG A 135 -6.73 8.27 -18.18
CA ARG A 135 -8.05 8.07 -18.77
C ARG A 135 -7.98 7.00 -19.86
N GLY A 136 -8.89 6.03 -19.81
CA GLY A 136 -8.91 4.82 -20.63
C GLY A 136 -8.37 5.01 -22.06
N VAL A 137 -7.29 4.30 -22.36
CA VAL A 137 -6.86 3.94 -23.72
C VAL A 137 -7.56 2.65 -24.11
#